data_AF-A0A482M555-F1
#
_entry.id   AF-A0A482M555-F1
#
_cell.length_a   1.000
_cell.length_b   1.000
_cell.length_c   1.000
_cell.angle_alpha   90.00
_cell.angle_beta   90.00
_cell.angle_gamma   90.00
#
_symmetry.space_group_name_H-M   'P 1'
#
loop_
_entity.id
_entity.type
_entity.pdbx_description
1 polymer ?
#
loop_
_entity_poly.entity_id
_entity_poly.type
_entity_poly.pdbx_seq_one_letter_code
_entity_poly.pdbx_strand_id
1 'polypeptide(L)' 'MQGVANPREHRPAKYRDPRNAENTWSGTGRRPTWLKELLDSGLSLDDLKI' A
#
# COMPACT_ATOMS: atom_id res chain seq x y z
N MET A 1 -30.19 18.00 -6.98
CA MET A 1 -29.26 17.10 -7.70
C MET A 1 -27.85 17.41 -7.21
N GLN A 2 -27.38 16.72 -6.17
CA GLN A 2 -25.98 16.83 -5.74
C GLN A 2 -25.43 15.40 -5.72
N GLY A 3 -24.60 15.09 -6.70
CA GLY A 3 -23.78 13.88 -6.67
C GLY A 3 -22.82 14.04 -5.50
N VAL A 4 -23.04 13.27 -4.45
CA VAL A 4 -22.17 13.23 -3.28
C VAL A 4 -20.77 12.87 -3.76
N ALA A 5 -19.84 13.82 -3.65
CA ALA A 5 -18.43 13.48 -3.69
C ALA A 5 -18.21 12.56 -2.49
N ASN A 6 -18.20 11.26 -2.73
CA ASN A 6 -17.55 10.34 -1.82
C ASN A 6 -16.10 10.39 -2.28
N PRO A 7 -15.23 11.25 -1.70
CA PRO A 7 -13.81 11.12 -1.98
C PRO A 7 -13.52 9.68 -1.59
N ARG A 8 -13.22 8.83 -2.58
CA ARG A 8 -12.64 7.52 -2.30
C ARG A 8 -11.48 7.84 -1.39
N GLU A 9 -11.68 7.64 -0.09
CA GLU A 9 -10.77 8.10 0.94
C GLU A 9 -9.40 7.67 0.45
N HIS A 10 -8.56 8.64 0.12
CA HIS A 10 -7.18 8.39 -0.27
C HIS A 10 -6.55 7.83 1.00
N ARG A 11 -6.76 6.53 1.23
CA ARG A 11 -6.28 5.87 2.43
C ARG A 11 -4.78 6.03 2.36
N PRO A 12 -4.18 6.67 3.38
CA PRO A 12 -2.76 6.91 3.35
C PRO A 12 -2.07 5.58 3.07
N ALA A 13 -1.16 5.58 2.10
CA ALA A 13 -0.29 4.46 1.85
C ALA A 13 0.37 4.09 3.18
N LYS A 14 0.09 2.89 3.67
CA LYS A 14 0.59 2.42 4.97
C LYS A 14 1.92 1.71 4.81
N TYR A 15 2.16 1.18 3.62
CA TYR A 15 3.35 0.48 3.22
C TYR A 15 3.85 1.05 1.89
N ARG A 16 5.17 1.16 1.73
CA ARG A 16 5.88 1.56 0.52
C ARG A 16 7.00 0.57 0.25
N ASP A 17 7.17 0.22 -1.01
CA ASP A 17 8.27 -0.62 -1.44
C ASP A 17 9.60 0.17 -1.42
N PRO A 18 10.67 -0.34 -0.77
CA PRO A 18 11.97 0.33 -0.68
C PRO A 18 12.75 0.29 -2.00
N ARG A 19 12.41 -0.65 -2.91
CA ARG A 19 13.00 -0.77 -4.25
C ARG A 19 12.31 0.17 -5.24
N ASN A 20 11.03 0.49 -5.03
CA ASN A 20 10.18 1.31 -5.88
C ASN A 20 9.22 2.18 -5.08
N ALA A 21 9.53 3.47 -4.99
CA ALA A 21 8.74 4.46 -4.27
C ALA A 21 7.27 4.60 -4.71
N GLU A 22 6.99 4.25 -5.96
CA GLU A 22 5.64 4.33 -6.55
C GLU A 22 4.74 3.19 -6.07
N ASN A 23 5.34 2.06 -5.69
CA ASN A 23 4.62 0.91 -5.17
C ASN A 23 4.25 1.17 -3.71
N THR A 24 3.00 1.54 -3.51
CA THR A 24 2.43 1.79 -2.20
C THR A 24 1.20 0.93 -1.96
N TRP A 25 1.01 0.49 -0.71
CA TRP A 25 -0.13 -0.30 -0.30
C TRP A 25 -0.74 0.29 0.96
N SER A 26 -2.01 0.66 0.91
CA SER A 26 -2.73 1.27 2.05
C SER A 26 -3.16 0.25 3.13
N GLY A 27 -2.67 -1.00 3.07
CA GLY A 27 -3.08 -2.07 3.98
C GLY A 27 -4.53 -2.54 3.79
N THR A 28 -5.19 -2.08 2.72
CA THR A 28 -6.58 -2.40 2.39
C THR A 28 -6.61 -3.19 1.09
N GLY A 29 -7.38 -4.28 1.07
CA GLY A 29 -7.62 -5.07 -0.14
C GLY A 29 -6.51 -6.08 -0.44
N ARG A 30 -6.37 -6.44 -1.72
CA ARG A 30 -5.46 -7.50 -2.14
C ARG A 30 -4.01 -7.04 -1.96
N ARG A 31 -3.20 -7.89 -1.32
CA ARG A 31 -1.75 -7.66 -1.20
C ARG A 31 -1.11 -7.70 -2.60
N PRO A 32 -0.34 -6.67 -2.99
CA PRO A 32 0.34 -6.64 -4.28
C PRO A 32 1.52 -7.62 -4.30
N THR A 33 1.98 -7.99 -5.49
CA THR A 33 3.06 -8.98 -5.69
C THR A 33 4.35 -8.56 -5.00
N TRP A 34 4.72 -7.28 -5.11
CA TRP A 34 5.93 -6.73 -4.48
C TRP A 34 5.95 -6.96 -2.96
N LEU A 35 4.80 -6.82 -2.28
CA LEU A 35 4.70 -7.05 -0.85
C LEU A 35 5.00 -8.52 -0.50
N LYS A 36 4.54 -9.45 -1.34
CA LYS A 36 4.82 -10.88 -1.19
C LYS A 36 6.29 -11.18 -1.46
N GLU A 37 6.88 -10.57 -2.50
CA GLU A 37 8.30 -10.75 -2.84
C GLU A 37 9.23 -10.18 -1.76
N LEU A 38 8.87 -9.06 -1.13
CA LEU A 38 9.62 -8.51 0.00
C LEU A 38 9.51 -9.40 1.23
N LEU A 39 8.31 -9.89 1.54
CA LEU A 39 8.10 -10.90 2.60
C LEU A 39 8.93 -12.17 2.36
N ASP A 40 9.05 -12.62 1.11
CA ASP A 40 9.86 -13.78 0.71
C ASP A 40 11.37 -13.49 0.79
N SER A 41 11.81 -12.27 0.44
CA SER A 41 13.19 -11.80 0.64
C SER A 41 13.59 -11.66 2.11
N GLY A 42 12.66 -11.82 3.05
CA GLY A 42 12.91 -11.66 4.49
C GLY A 42 12.66 -10.25 5.03
N LEU A 43 12.12 -9.33 4.22
CA LEU A 43 11.61 -8.06 4.73
C LEU A 43 10.28 -8.27 5.44
N SER A 44 10.07 -7.57 6.54
CA SER A 44 8.80 -7.59 7.25
C SER A 44 7.93 -6.41 6.83
N LEU A 45 6.61 -6.57 6.92
CA LEU A 45 5.65 -5.46 6.70
C LEU A 45 5.99 -4.20 7.51
N ASP A 46 6.62 -4.36 8.67
CA ASP A 46 7.01 -3.24 9.51
C ASP A 46 8.09 -2.37 8.87
N ASP A 47 9.05 -2.98 8.18
CA ASP A 47 10.13 -2.29 7.45
C ASP A 47 9.61 -1.50 6.25
N LEU A 48 8.47 -1.95 5.71
CA LEU A 48 7.79 -1.33 4.58
C LEU A 48 6.87 -0.20 5.00
N LYS A 49 6.60 0.01 6.29
CA LYS A 49 5.75 1.11 6.73
C LYS A 49 6.42 2.45 6.45
N ILE A 50 5.61 3.42 6.00
CA ILE A 50 5.99 4.83 5.90
C ILE A 50 5.32 5.67 6.99
#